data_AF-A0A4S8MMB7-F1
#
_entry.id   AF-A0A4S8MMB7-F1
#
_cell.length_a   1.000
_cell.length_b   1.000
_cell.length_c   1.000
_cell.angle_alpha   90.00
_cell.angle_beta   90.00
_cell.angle_gamma   90.00
#
_symmetry.space_group_name_H-M   'P 1'
#
loop_
_entity.id
_entity.type
_entity.pdbx_description
1 polymer ?
#
loop_
_entity_poly.entity_id
_entity_poly.type
_entity_poly.pdbx_seq_one_letter_code
_entity_poly.pdbx_strand_id
1 'polypeptide(L)'
;MSEPTTTSTTQDKEPSNANNSKSEIISFCSRHSAGIEECLSRYKRKWYLTYSRAYGIAQPPGTRIVCSLNVPDEKVSEEHAKRHFWLNPETLYSAPYKPDDPDYATQKFISSPIHILLDAEPSIVRLTGRTRAEKSRARDAGGKQVACFEVEVTIPEEGLLRQCYYCLGWEDGTERYKPCGDDMFWCPRCESKGSLASGINSTFEKLTRDSLIPFLDRYSFPRDNLYNYS
;
A
#
# COMPACT_ATOMS: atom_id res chain seq x y z
N MET A 1 -33.66 45.53 48.22
CA MET A 1 -33.05 44.28 48.72
C MET A 1 -33.07 43.32 47.55
N SER A 2 -31.93 43.18 46.88
CA SER A 2 -31.80 42.42 45.64
C SER A 2 -30.64 41.45 45.85
N GLU A 3 -30.93 40.17 45.86
CA GLU A 3 -29.95 39.10 46.05
C GLU A 3 -29.18 38.84 44.74
N PRO A 4 -27.86 38.56 44.79
CA PRO A 4 -27.09 38.22 43.62
C PRO A 4 -27.09 36.70 43.37
N THR A 5 -27.60 36.29 42.20
CA THR A 5 -27.54 34.92 41.70
C THR A 5 -26.09 34.56 41.34
N THR A 6 -25.56 33.50 41.95
CA THR A 6 -24.23 32.96 41.71
C THR A 6 -24.28 31.93 40.58
N THR A 7 -23.59 32.19 39.47
CA THR A 7 -23.47 31.26 38.34
C THR A 7 -22.30 30.31 38.60
N SER A 8 -22.57 29.03 38.84
CA SER A 8 -21.52 28.00 38.96
C SER A 8 -21.12 27.48 37.57
N THR A 9 -19.90 27.76 37.15
CA THR A 9 -19.29 27.18 35.95
C THR A 9 -18.77 25.79 36.29
N THR A 10 -19.51 24.75 35.88
CA THR A 10 -19.04 23.37 35.91
C THR A 10 -18.06 23.19 34.74
N GLN A 11 -16.78 23.02 35.05
CA GLN A 11 -15.77 22.58 34.08
C GLN A 11 -15.97 21.08 33.82
N ASP A 12 -16.61 20.76 32.70
CA ASP A 12 -16.66 19.41 32.18
C ASP A 12 -15.23 19.00 31.76
N LYS A 13 -14.70 18.05 32.54
CA LYS A 13 -13.40 17.43 32.32
C LYS A 13 -13.60 16.37 31.24
N GLU A 14 -13.26 16.72 30.00
CA GLU A 14 -13.22 15.81 28.86
C GLU A 14 -12.36 14.57 29.20
N PRO A 15 -12.89 13.34 29.12
CA PRO A 15 -12.06 12.15 29.23
C PRO A 15 -11.27 12.00 27.94
N SER A 16 -9.97 12.33 28.01
CA SER A 16 -8.98 12.02 26.98
C SER A 16 -8.75 10.51 26.92
N ASN A 17 -9.68 9.81 26.26
CA ASN A 17 -9.51 8.41 25.90
C ASN A 17 -8.60 8.34 24.66
N ALA A 18 -7.32 8.65 24.86
CA ALA A 18 -6.27 8.35 23.89
C ALA A 18 -6.06 6.83 23.89
N ASN A 19 -6.95 6.11 23.19
CA ASN A 19 -6.72 4.74 22.80
C ASN A 19 -5.42 4.72 22.01
N ASN A 20 -4.36 4.27 22.66
CA ASN A 20 -3.07 3.96 22.06
C ASN A 20 -3.25 2.67 21.24
N SER A 21 -4.13 2.73 20.23
CA SER A 21 -4.34 1.65 19.27
C SER A 21 -3.06 1.53 18.48
N LYS A 22 -2.22 0.56 18.87
CA LYS A 22 -1.03 0.15 18.14
C LYS A 22 -1.46 -0.02 16.67
N SER A 23 -0.93 0.82 15.78
CA SER A 23 -1.39 0.84 14.39
C SER A 23 -1.13 -0.51 13.72
N GLU A 24 -2.18 -1.29 13.53
CA GLU A 24 -2.10 -2.62 12.93
C GLU A 24 -2.02 -2.51 11.40
N ILE A 25 -1.44 -3.53 10.76
CA ILE A 25 -1.46 -3.64 9.30
C ILE A 25 -2.88 -4.07 8.92
N ILE A 26 -3.55 -3.32 8.05
CA ILE A 26 -4.89 -3.69 7.60
C ILE A 26 -4.75 -4.67 6.45
N SER A 27 -5.11 -5.92 6.72
CA SER A 27 -5.31 -6.95 5.71
C SER A 27 -6.78 -7.04 5.32
N PHE A 28 -7.03 -7.58 4.14
CA PHE A 28 -8.36 -7.84 3.61
C PHE A 28 -8.34 -9.12 2.77
N CYS A 29 -9.53 -9.68 2.59
CA CYS A 29 -9.75 -10.81 1.68
C CYS A 29 -10.73 -10.39 0.59
N SER A 30 -10.65 -11.05 -0.56
CA SER A 30 -11.68 -10.95 -1.59
C SER A 30 -12.11 -12.34 -2.00
N ARG A 31 -13.37 -12.49 -2.41
CA ARG A 31 -13.82 -13.73 -3.08
C ARG A 31 -12.99 -14.04 -4.33
N HIS A 32 -12.38 -13.03 -4.94
CA HIS A 32 -11.52 -13.14 -6.12
C HIS A 32 -10.08 -13.54 -5.80
N SER A 33 -9.66 -13.53 -4.53
CA SER A 33 -8.31 -13.93 -4.09
C SER A 33 -8.25 -15.36 -3.52
N ALA A 34 -9.32 -16.17 -3.68
CA ALA A 34 -9.42 -17.51 -3.12
C ALA A 34 -9.15 -17.59 -1.60
N GLY A 35 -9.52 -16.53 -0.86
CA GLY A 35 -9.31 -16.42 0.59
C GLY A 35 -7.87 -16.08 0.99
N ILE A 36 -7.01 -15.71 0.04
CA ILE A 36 -5.67 -15.20 0.33
C ILE A 36 -5.80 -13.78 0.91
N GLU A 37 -5.22 -13.58 2.09
CA GLU A 37 -5.14 -12.27 2.75
C GLU A 37 -4.13 -11.37 2.03
N GLU A 38 -4.60 -10.19 1.64
CA GLU A 38 -3.84 -9.17 0.92
C GLU A 38 -3.77 -7.87 1.73
N CYS A 39 -2.83 -7.01 1.36
CA CYS A 39 -2.60 -5.70 1.94
C CYS A 39 -2.30 -4.69 0.82
N LEU A 40 -2.49 -3.40 1.13
CA LEU A 40 -1.99 -2.32 0.29
C LEU A 40 -0.61 -1.87 0.78
N SER A 41 0.26 -1.57 -0.18
CA SER A 41 1.54 -0.91 0.06
C SER A 41 1.67 0.31 -0.86
N ARG A 42 2.47 1.28 -0.41
CA ARG A 42 2.75 2.51 -1.16
C ARG A 42 4.24 2.84 -1.11
N TYR A 43 4.77 3.32 -2.23
CA TYR A 43 6.06 4.01 -2.27
C TYR A 43 5.94 5.21 -3.22
N LYS A 44 6.15 6.42 -2.71
CA LYS A 44 5.86 7.65 -3.45
C LYS A 44 4.42 7.62 -3.96
N ARG A 45 4.23 7.97 -5.23
CA ARG A 45 2.93 8.03 -5.91
C ARG A 45 2.46 6.66 -6.47
N LYS A 46 3.12 5.56 -6.09
CA LYS A 46 2.81 4.20 -6.57
C LYS A 46 2.13 3.37 -5.50
N TRP A 47 1.03 2.77 -5.88
CA TRP A 47 0.24 1.83 -5.08
C TRP A 47 0.45 0.41 -5.56
N TYR A 48 0.47 -0.52 -4.60
CA TYR A 48 0.73 -1.92 -4.83
C TYR A 48 -0.29 -2.76 -4.08
N LEU A 49 -0.75 -3.82 -4.75
CA LEU A 49 -1.41 -4.95 -4.10
C LEU A 49 -0.33 -5.92 -3.66
N THR A 50 -0.38 -6.33 -2.40
CA THR A 50 0.62 -7.19 -1.78
C THR A 50 -0.03 -8.31 -0.99
N TYR A 51 0.63 -9.45 -0.87
CA TYR A 51 0.24 -10.48 0.09
C TYR A 51 0.62 -10.05 1.50
N SER A 52 -0.31 -10.23 2.45
CA SER A 52 -0.08 -9.96 3.88
C SER A 52 1.06 -10.79 4.48
N ARG A 53 1.31 -11.97 3.91
CA ARG A 53 2.32 -12.94 4.33
C ARG A 53 3.07 -13.46 3.10
N ALA A 54 4.27 -13.99 3.29
CA ALA A 54 4.95 -14.70 2.22
C ALA A 54 4.27 -16.07 2.04
N TYR A 55 3.38 -16.19 1.06
CA TYR A 55 2.87 -17.48 0.65
C TYR A 55 3.97 -18.17 -0.16
N GLY A 56 4.32 -19.42 0.19
CA GLY A 56 5.42 -20.19 -0.42
C GLY A 56 5.21 -20.60 -1.88
N ILE A 57 4.38 -19.85 -2.61
CA ILE A 57 3.98 -20.09 -3.98
C ILE A 57 5.02 -19.40 -4.87
N ALA A 58 6.03 -20.18 -5.25
CA ALA A 58 7.07 -19.90 -6.23
C ALA A 58 8.16 -18.87 -5.86
N GLN A 59 9.32 -19.41 -5.48
CA GLN A 59 10.64 -18.77 -5.29
C GLN A 59 10.88 -18.13 -3.92
N PRO A 60 11.75 -18.71 -3.06
CA PRO A 60 12.42 -17.96 -2.01
C PRO A 60 13.13 -16.75 -2.66
N PRO A 61 13.06 -15.54 -2.08
CA PRO A 61 12.46 -15.19 -0.80
C PRO A 61 11.04 -14.62 -1.05
N GLY A 62 10.10 -15.45 -1.48
CA GLY A 62 8.67 -15.22 -1.66
C GLY A 62 8.25 -13.83 -2.16
N THR A 63 7.83 -13.72 -3.43
CA THR A 63 7.23 -12.47 -3.93
C THR A 63 5.96 -12.13 -3.14
N ARG A 64 5.97 -11.02 -2.39
CA ARG A 64 4.77 -10.47 -1.75
C ARG A 64 4.05 -9.47 -2.65
N ILE A 65 4.75 -8.77 -3.55
CA ILE A 65 4.08 -7.88 -4.50
C ILE A 65 3.25 -8.71 -5.48
N VAL A 66 1.92 -8.58 -5.42
CA VAL A 66 0.99 -9.18 -6.39
C VAL A 66 1.07 -8.38 -7.68
N CYS A 67 0.89 -7.06 -7.58
CA CYS A 67 0.98 -6.16 -8.73
C CYS A 67 1.06 -4.67 -8.35
N SER A 68 1.54 -3.86 -9.32
CA SER A 68 1.38 -2.41 -9.29
C SER A 68 -0.03 -2.02 -9.72
N LEU A 69 -0.69 -1.16 -8.93
CA LEU A 69 -2.07 -0.73 -9.16
C LEU A 69 -2.18 0.46 -10.11
N ASN A 70 -1.18 1.35 -10.12
CA ASN A 70 -1.19 2.54 -10.97
C ASN A 70 0.16 2.81 -11.63
N VAL A 71 0.14 3.72 -12.59
CA VAL A 71 1.33 4.51 -12.96
C VAL A 71 1.15 5.87 -12.28
N PRO A 72 2.19 6.43 -11.63
CA PRO A 72 2.13 7.75 -11.04
C PRO A 72 1.64 8.80 -12.01
N ASP A 73 0.74 9.65 -11.54
CA ASP A 73 0.39 10.87 -12.24
C ASP A 73 1.17 12.02 -11.59
N GLU A 74 2.11 12.60 -12.33
CA GLU A 74 2.93 13.72 -11.84
C GLU A 74 2.16 15.05 -11.84
N LYS A 75 0.99 15.10 -12.47
CA LYS A 75 0.17 16.32 -12.54
C LYS A 75 -0.71 16.54 -11.32
N VAL A 76 -1.00 15.48 -10.56
CA VAL A 76 -1.78 15.60 -9.32
C VAL A 76 -0.88 16.05 -8.16
N SER A 77 -1.45 16.68 -7.14
CA SER A 77 -0.68 17.02 -5.93
C SER A 77 -0.27 15.76 -5.19
N GLU A 78 0.78 15.87 -4.37
CA GLU A 78 1.26 14.74 -3.58
C GLU A 78 0.21 14.30 -2.55
N GLU A 79 -0.45 15.25 -1.88
CA GLU A 79 -1.50 14.97 -0.91
C GLU A 79 -2.66 14.17 -1.53
N HIS A 80 -3.03 14.49 -2.78
CA HIS A 80 -4.04 13.73 -3.50
C HIS A 80 -3.57 12.31 -3.80
N ALA A 81 -2.33 12.16 -4.28
CA ALA A 81 -1.73 10.86 -4.63
C ALA A 81 -1.51 9.94 -3.42
N LYS A 82 -1.43 10.49 -2.20
CA LYS A 82 -1.37 9.73 -0.94
C LYS A 82 -2.65 8.97 -0.62
N ARG A 83 -3.78 9.33 -1.25
CA ARG A 83 -5.08 8.71 -1.01
C ARG A 83 -5.78 8.24 -2.27
N HIS A 84 -5.36 8.71 -3.43
CA HIS A 84 -6.03 8.43 -4.69
C HIS A 84 -5.06 7.92 -5.74
N PHE A 85 -5.53 7.03 -6.60
CA PHE A 85 -4.79 6.60 -7.77
C PHE A 85 -5.72 6.22 -8.92
N TRP A 86 -5.17 6.26 -10.13
CA TRP A 86 -5.85 5.82 -11.34
C TRP A 86 -5.55 4.36 -11.60
N LEU A 87 -6.59 3.52 -11.55
CA LEU A 87 -6.51 2.09 -11.80
C LEU A 87 -6.87 1.79 -13.26
N ASN A 88 -5.93 1.19 -13.98
CA ASN A 88 -6.19 0.63 -15.31
C ASN A 88 -6.65 -0.84 -15.16
N PRO A 89 -7.90 -1.17 -15.48
CA PRO A 89 -8.47 -2.49 -15.23
C PRO A 89 -7.88 -3.59 -16.14
N GLU A 90 -7.27 -3.24 -17.27
CA GLU A 90 -6.70 -4.18 -18.24
C GLU A 90 -5.18 -4.44 -17.99
N THR A 91 -4.74 -4.46 -16.73
CA THR A 91 -3.32 -4.59 -16.36
C THR A 91 -2.80 -6.03 -16.25
N LEU A 92 -3.65 -7.03 -16.03
CA LEU A 92 -3.22 -8.41 -15.73
C LEU A 92 -4.27 -9.45 -16.13
N TYR A 93 -4.12 -10.10 -17.29
CA TYR A 93 -4.99 -11.24 -17.72
C TYR A 93 -6.50 -11.08 -17.40
N SER A 94 -6.98 -9.84 -17.35
CA SER A 94 -8.11 -9.48 -16.51
C SER A 94 -9.37 -9.39 -17.35
N ALA A 95 -10.47 -9.94 -16.82
CA ALA A 95 -11.79 -9.66 -17.36
C ALA A 95 -12.05 -8.14 -17.25
N PRO A 96 -12.69 -7.53 -18.25
CA PRO A 96 -13.06 -6.12 -18.19
C PRO A 96 -14.00 -5.88 -17.01
N TYR A 97 -13.76 -4.82 -16.25
CA TYR A 97 -14.65 -4.37 -15.19
C TYR A 97 -15.95 -3.84 -15.80
N LYS A 98 -17.05 -4.58 -15.64
CA LYS A 98 -18.37 -4.26 -16.19
C LYS A 98 -19.43 -4.36 -15.08
N PRO A 99 -19.56 -3.34 -14.22
CA PRO A 99 -20.45 -3.40 -13.06
C PRO A 99 -21.94 -3.52 -13.47
N ASP A 100 -22.30 -3.06 -14.65
CA ASP A 100 -23.68 -3.09 -15.17
C ASP A 100 -24.07 -4.43 -15.80
N ASP A 101 -23.13 -5.36 -15.96
CA ASP A 101 -23.39 -6.67 -16.55
C ASP A 101 -23.97 -7.62 -15.48
N PRO A 102 -25.19 -8.15 -15.64
CA PRO A 102 -25.83 -8.98 -14.62
C PRO A 102 -25.09 -10.30 -14.36
N ASP A 103 -24.36 -10.82 -15.35
CA ASP A 103 -23.60 -12.06 -15.23
C ASP A 103 -22.27 -11.83 -14.49
N TYR A 104 -21.84 -10.58 -14.39
CA TYR A 104 -20.60 -10.17 -13.73
C TYR A 104 -20.56 -10.56 -12.24
N ALA A 105 -21.67 -10.37 -11.53
CA ALA A 105 -21.78 -10.71 -10.11
C ALA A 105 -21.63 -12.21 -9.83
N THR A 106 -21.85 -13.05 -10.86
CA THR A 106 -21.84 -14.52 -10.76
C THR A 106 -20.51 -15.16 -11.12
N GLN A 107 -19.55 -14.39 -11.66
CA GLN A 107 -18.24 -14.90 -12.03
C GLN A 107 -17.47 -15.30 -10.77
N LYS A 108 -17.23 -16.62 -10.61
CA LYS A 108 -16.67 -17.21 -9.39
C LYS A 108 -15.20 -16.90 -9.15
N PHE A 109 -14.46 -16.49 -10.18
CA PHE A 109 -13.04 -16.16 -10.05
C PHE A 109 -12.60 -15.20 -11.14
N ILE A 110 -12.27 -13.97 -10.76
CA ILE A 110 -11.66 -12.99 -11.65
C ILE A 110 -10.40 -12.43 -10.97
N SER A 111 -9.23 -12.87 -11.42
CA SER A 111 -7.93 -12.37 -10.93
C SER A 111 -7.62 -10.97 -11.47
N SER A 112 -8.51 -10.00 -11.24
CA SER A 112 -8.38 -8.63 -11.71
C SER A 112 -8.33 -7.67 -10.52
N PRO A 113 -7.30 -6.82 -10.38
CA PRO A 113 -7.10 -6.00 -9.18
C PRO A 113 -8.30 -5.14 -8.79
N ILE A 114 -9.04 -4.58 -9.76
CA ILE A 114 -10.23 -3.79 -9.47
C ILE A 114 -11.35 -4.61 -8.80
N HIS A 115 -11.50 -5.88 -9.16
CA HIS A 115 -12.51 -6.75 -8.56
C HIS A 115 -12.11 -7.14 -7.14
N ILE A 116 -10.83 -7.49 -6.98
CA ILE A 116 -10.23 -7.81 -5.68
C ILE A 116 -10.44 -6.65 -4.70
N LEU A 117 -10.13 -5.42 -5.14
CA LEU A 117 -10.20 -4.23 -4.30
C LEU A 117 -11.63 -3.79 -3.96
N LEU A 118 -12.57 -3.89 -4.91
CA LEU A 118 -13.94 -3.45 -4.68
C LEU A 118 -14.79 -4.47 -3.92
N ASP A 119 -14.50 -5.76 -4.07
CA ASP A 119 -15.12 -6.85 -3.29
C ASP A 119 -14.28 -7.21 -2.04
N ALA A 120 -13.43 -6.29 -1.57
CA ALA A 120 -12.59 -6.51 -0.39
C ALA A 120 -13.42 -6.46 0.91
N GLU A 121 -13.15 -7.40 1.80
CA GLU A 121 -13.67 -7.44 3.17
C GLU A 121 -12.49 -7.43 4.17
N PRO A 122 -12.35 -6.39 5.03
CA PRO A 122 -13.17 -5.17 5.07
C PRO A 122 -12.97 -4.28 3.83
N SER A 123 -13.90 -3.34 3.60
CA SER A 123 -13.77 -2.38 2.49
C SER A 123 -12.60 -1.42 2.73
N ILE A 124 -11.64 -1.42 1.81
CA ILE A 124 -10.38 -0.65 1.92
C ILE A 124 -10.26 0.47 0.89
N VAL A 125 -11.10 0.45 -0.14
CA VAL A 125 -11.12 1.43 -1.21
C VAL A 125 -12.55 1.70 -1.65
N ARG A 126 -12.73 2.82 -2.37
CA ARG A 126 -13.97 3.13 -3.07
C ARG A 126 -13.68 3.80 -4.41
N LEU A 127 -14.58 3.66 -5.38
CA LEU A 127 -14.54 4.44 -6.61
C LEU A 127 -14.99 5.88 -6.32
N THR A 128 -14.31 6.86 -6.90
CA THR A 128 -14.73 8.28 -6.79
C THR A 128 -15.77 8.68 -7.83
N GLY A 129 -15.99 7.83 -8.85
CA GLY A 129 -16.81 8.12 -10.02
C GLY A 129 -16.06 8.88 -11.12
N ARG A 130 -14.82 9.34 -10.88
CA ARG A 130 -14.00 9.96 -11.93
C ARG A 130 -13.38 8.89 -12.82
N THR A 131 -13.41 9.15 -14.12
CA THR A 131 -12.84 8.27 -15.15
C THR A 131 -11.94 9.05 -16.10
N ARG A 132 -10.91 8.39 -16.63
CA ARG A 132 -10.10 8.93 -17.73
C ARG A 132 -9.76 7.84 -18.76
N ALA A 133 -9.50 8.25 -19.99
CA ALA A 133 -9.03 7.31 -21.01
C ALA A 133 -7.50 7.13 -20.90
N GLU A 134 -7.04 5.88 -20.83
CA GLU A 134 -5.63 5.52 -21.00
C GLU A 134 -5.49 4.41 -22.05
N LYS A 135 -4.29 4.30 -22.62
CA LYS A 135 -3.94 3.11 -23.41
C LYS A 135 -3.99 1.89 -22.51
N SER A 136 -4.65 0.84 -23.00
CA SER A 136 -4.65 -0.47 -22.36
C SER A 136 -3.22 -0.95 -22.14
N ARG A 137 -3.00 -1.61 -21.01
CA ARG A 137 -1.72 -2.25 -20.67
C ARG A 137 -1.71 -3.74 -20.96
N ALA A 138 -2.82 -4.30 -21.45
CA ALA A 138 -2.86 -5.69 -21.85
C ALA A 138 -1.95 -5.89 -23.08
N ARG A 139 -1.18 -6.97 -23.05
CA ARG A 139 -0.15 -7.28 -24.06
C ARG A 139 -0.72 -7.33 -25.48
N ASP A 140 -1.97 -7.75 -25.62
CA ASP A 140 -2.64 -7.98 -26.90
C ASP A 140 -3.64 -6.87 -27.28
N ALA A 141 -3.69 -5.77 -26.53
CA ALA A 141 -4.71 -4.74 -26.73
C ALA A 141 -4.44 -3.77 -27.90
N GLY A 142 -3.26 -3.85 -28.54
CA GLY A 142 -2.98 -3.10 -29.78
C GLY A 142 -3.13 -1.57 -29.67
N GLY A 143 -2.97 -0.99 -28.48
CA GLY A 143 -3.15 0.45 -28.25
C GLY A 143 -4.60 0.91 -28.05
N LYS A 144 -5.54 -0.01 -27.85
CA LYS A 144 -6.93 0.27 -27.47
C LYS A 144 -6.97 1.21 -26.25
N GLN A 145 -7.86 2.19 -26.30
CA GLN A 145 -8.15 3.07 -25.16
C GLN A 145 -9.12 2.38 -24.22
N VAL A 146 -8.86 2.49 -22.92
CA VAL A 146 -9.69 1.92 -21.85
C VAL A 146 -10.02 2.99 -20.82
N ALA A 147 -11.18 2.84 -20.18
CA ALA A 147 -11.54 3.66 -19.05
C ALA A 147 -10.73 3.22 -17.83
N CYS A 148 -9.90 4.13 -17.32
CA CYS A 148 -9.29 4.02 -16.00
C CYS A 148 -10.21 4.70 -14.98
N PHE A 149 -10.34 4.06 -13.82
CA PHE A 149 -11.16 4.55 -12.73
C PHE A 149 -10.26 5.15 -11.67
N GLU A 150 -10.66 6.28 -11.11
CA GLU A 150 -9.99 6.78 -9.92
C GLU A 150 -10.53 6.06 -8.69
N VAL A 151 -9.59 5.56 -7.89
CA VAL A 151 -9.81 4.81 -6.66
C VAL A 151 -9.31 5.66 -5.51
N GLU A 152 -10.10 5.74 -4.44
CA GLU A 152 -9.73 6.34 -3.16
C GLU A 152 -9.50 5.25 -2.12
N VAL A 153 -8.38 5.36 -1.40
CA VAL A 153 -7.98 4.46 -0.32
C VAL A 153 -8.54 4.98 1.01
N THR A 154 -9.45 4.21 1.60
CA THR A 154 -10.18 4.60 2.82
C THR A 154 -9.42 4.25 4.10
N ILE A 155 -8.51 3.27 4.05
CA ILE A 155 -7.69 2.87 5.20
C ILE A 155 -6.60 3.89 5.51
N PRO A 156 -6.25 4.13 6.80
CA PRO A 156 -5.19 5.05 7.18
C PRO A 156 -3.81 4.64 6.63
N GLU A 157 -2.88 5.60 6.50
CA GLU A 157 -1.53 5.34 5.98
C GLU A 157 -0.73 4.41 6.89
N GLU A 158 -1.01 4.46 8.19
CA GLU A 158 -0.45 3.60 9.21
C GLU A 158 -0.99 2.16 9.10
N GLY A 159 -2.09 1.95 8.38
CA GLY A 159 -2.64 0.64 8.05
C GLY A 159 -1.94 -0.05 6.88
N LEU A 160 -1.11 0.65 6.10
CA LEU A 160 -0.44 0.08 4.93
C LEU A 160 0.69 -0.88 5.34
N LEU A 161 0.90 -1.94 4.55
CA LEU A 161 2.04 -2.84 4.72
C LEU A 161 3.32 -2.13 4.25
N ARG A 162 4.36 -2.11 5.08
CA ARG A 162 5.62 -1.41 4.78
C ARG A 162 6.74 -2.39 4.45
N GLN A 163 7.63 -1.93 3.57
CA GLN A 163 8.92 -2.56 3.33
C GLN A 163 10.02 -1.70 3.97
N CYS A 164 11.05 -2.34 4.51
CA CYS A 164 12.22 -1.64 5.01
C CYS A 164 13.09 -1.19 3.85
N TYR A 165 13.43 0.09 3.85
CA TYR A 165 14.21 0.72 2.80
C TYR A 165 15.60 0.12 2.59
N TYR A 166 16.21 -0.41 3.66
CA TYR A 166 17.63 -0.80 3.66
C TYR A 166 17.86 -2.30 3.49
N CYS A 167 16.98 -3.13 4.05
CA CYS A 167 17.11 -4.58 3.96
C CYS A 167 16.04 -5.24 3.08
N LEU A 168 15.10 -4.45 2.55
CA LEU A 168 13.97 -4.91 1.75
C LEU A 168 13.08 -5.94 2.47
N GLY A 169 13.22 -6.07 3.79
CA GLY A 169 12.34 -6.92 4.59
C GLY A 169 10.95 -6.31 4.69
N TRP A 170 9.91 -7.13 4.65
CA TRP A 170 8.53 -6.71 4.86
C TRP A 170 8.17 -6.73 6.34
N GLU A 171 7.19 -5.93 6.75
CA GLU A 171 6.59 -6.10 8.08
C GLU A 171 5.91 -7.47 8.20
N ASP A 172 5.93 -8.01 9.42
CA ASP A 172 5.35 -9.31 9.77
C ASP A 172 4.19 -9.19 10.78
N GLY A 173 3.82 -7.95 11.13
CA GLY A 173 2.77 -7.64 12.12
C GLY A 173 3.24 -7.59 13.58
N THR A 174 4.49 -7.94 13.89
CA THR A 174 4.99 -7.91 15.28
C THR A 174 5.28 -6.49 15.77
N GLU A 175 5.99 -5.72 14.95
CA GLU A 175 6.36 -4.34 15.19
C GLU A 175 6.26 -3.52 13.91
N ARG A 176 5.75 -2.29 14.04
CA ARG A 176 5.64 -1.37 12.90
C ARG A 176 6.99 -0.73 12.60
N TYR A 177 7.33 -0.68 11.32
CA TYR A 177 8.54 -0.03 10.85
C TYR A 177 8.41 1.47 10.99
N LYS A 178 9.46 2.11 11.50
CA LYS A 178 9.46 3.55 11.79
C LYS A 178 9.79 4.36 10.55
N PRO A 179 9.17 5.54 10.36
CA PRO A 179 9.48 6.40 9.22
C PRO A 179 10.91 6.94 9.32
N CYS A 180 11.62 6.98 8.19
CA CYS A 180 12.98 7.54 8.08
C CYS A 180 13.13 8.51 6.90
N GLY A 181 12.00 8.96 6.34
CA GLY A 181 11.88 9.89 5.22
C GLY A 181 10.54 9.69 4.52
N ASP A 182 10.29 10.44 3.45
CA ASP A 182 9.03 10.37 2.71
C ASP A 182 8.87 8.98 2.08
N ASP A 183 7.85 8.24 2.55
CA ASP A 183 7.52 6.88 2.13
C ASP A 183 8.66 5.85 2.33
N MET A 184 9.58 6.13 3.26
CA MET A 184 10.70 5.26 3.59
C MET A 184 10.64 4.85 5.05
N PHE A 185 10.92 3.57 5.33
CA PHE A 185 10.79 2.99 6.65
C PHE A 185 12.00 2.15 7.07
N TRP A 186 12.28 2.16 8.38
CA TRP A 186 13.25 1.31 9.05
C TRP A 186 12.58 0.14 9.77
N CYS A 187 13.07 -1.07 9.52
CA CYS A 187 12.80 -2.18 10.44
C CYS A 187 13.64 -2.02 11.72
N PRO A 188 13.24 -2.61 12.85
CA PRO A 188 13.94 -2.47 14.13
C PRO A 188 15.43 -2.84 14.05
N ARG A 189 15.77 -3.88 13.29
CA ARG A 189 17.15 -4.34 13.06
C ARG A 189 17.99 -3.32 12.27
N CYS A 190 17.38 -2.64 11.30
CA CYS A 190 18.07 -1.62 10.51
C CYS A 190 18.15 -0.30 11.27
N GLU A 191 17.12 0.06 12.04
CA GLU A 191 17.14 1.22 12.94
C GLU A 191 18.25 1.09 13.99
N SER A 192 18.37 -0.07 14.66
CA SER A 192 19.37 -0.25 15.72
C SER A 192 20.82 -0.16 15.21
N LYS A 193 21.04 -0.49 13.93
CA LYS A 193 22.35 -0.39 13.26
C LYS A 193 22.58 1.00 12.65
N GLY A 194 21.54 1.56 12.05
CA GLY A 194 21.56 2.82 11.31
C GLY A 194 21.51 4.04 12.23
N SER A 195 20.87 3.99 13.39
CA SER A 195 20.82 5.11 14.35
C SER A 195 22.23 5.52 14.82
N LEU A 196 23.16 4.57 14.91
CA LEU A 196 24.57 4.84 15.20
C LEU A 196 25.35 5.42 14.00
N ALA A 197 24.90 5.20 12.76
CA ALA A 197 25.56 5.65 11.52
C ALA A 197 24.89 6.88 10.84
N SER A 198 23.65 7.19 11.22
CA SER A 198 22.82 8.26 10.63
C SER A 198 23.27 9.67 10.99
N GLY A 199 24.30 9.81 11.82
CA GLY A 199 24.98 11.08 12.04
C GLY A 199 25.78 11.56 10.84
N ILE A 200 26.16 10.69 9.88
CA ILE A 200 27.12 11.11 8.83
C ILE A 200 27.03 10.45 7.44
N ASN A 201 26.28 9.36 7.17
CA ASN A 201 26.55 8.57 5.93
C ASN A 201 25.37 7.92 5.15
N SER A 202 24.14 8.42 5.25
CA SER A 202 22.97 7.73 4.63
C SER A 202 23.00 7.63 3.09
N THR A 203 23.75 8.47 2.38
CA THR A 203 23.96 8.39 0.93
C THR A 203 25.15 7.53 0.53
N PHE A 204 26.22 7.49 1.32
CA PHE A 204 27.43 6.72 0.99
C PHE A 204 27.27 5.22 1.26
N GLU A 205 26.56 4.84 2.34
CA GLU A 205 26.25 3.43 2.63
C GLU A 205 25.27 2.80 1.64
N LYS A 206 24.40 3.62 1.05
CA LYS A 206 23.42 3.17 0.06
C LYS A 206 24.10 2.89 -1.29
N LEU A 207 25.00 3.80 -1.70
CA LEU A 207 25.84 3.60 -2.88
C LEU A 207 26.78 2.40 -2.71
N THR A 208 27.34 2.19 -1.52
CA THR A 208 28.20 1.03 -1.23
C THR A 208 27.42 -0.27 -1.02
N ARG A 209 26.17 -0.26 -0.51
CA ARG A 209 25.32 -1.48 -0.51
C ARG A 209 24.92 -1.89 -1.92
N ASP A 210 24.49 -0.95 -2.76
CA ASP A 210 24.10 -1.26 -4.14
C ASP A 210 25.28 -1.74 -5.00
N SER A 211 26.52 -1.40 -4.62
CA SER A 211 27.74 -1.83 -5.32
C SER A 211 28.49 -3.01 -4.69
N LEU A 212 28.37 -3.28 -3.37
CA LEU A 212 29.12 -4.34 -2.67
C LEU A 212 28.28 -5.56 -2.23
N ILE A 213 26.95 -5.45 -2.12
CA ILE A 213 26.09 -6.59 -1.77
C ILE A 213 25.98 -7.69 -2.84
N PRO A 214 26.23 -7.47 -4.15
CA PRO A 214 26.25 -8.60 -5.10
C PRO A 214 27.32 -9.65 -4.76
N PHE A 215 28.34 -9.30 -3.96
CA PHE A 215 29.47 -10.19 -3.69
C PHE A 215 29.34 -11.03 -2.41
N LEU A 216 28.61 -10.55 -1.39
CA LEU A 216 28.41 -11.26 -0.13
C LEU A 216 27.10 -12.07 -0.10
N ASP A 217 26.18 -11.81 -1.04
CA ASP A 217 24.86 -12.43 -1.07
C ASP A 217 24.68 -13.30 -2.32
N ARG A 218 25.72 -14.09 -2.67
CA ARG A 218 25.69 -15.06 -3.79
C ARG A 218 24.60 -16.15 -3.68
N TYR A 219 23.85 -16.18 -2.57
CA TYR A 219 22.71 -17.07 -2.34
C TYR A 219 21.40 -16.31 -2.06
N SER A 220 21.37 -14.97 -2.07
CA SER A 220 20.11 -14.24 -2.00
C SER A 220 19.47 -14.21 -3.37
N PHE A 221 18.45 -15.03 -3.53
CA PHE A 221 17.42 -14.80 -4.53
C PHE A 221 16.93 -13.34 -4.46
N PRO A 222 16.59 -12.71 -5.60
CA PRO A 222 16.14 -11.33 -5.63
C PRO A 222 14.91 -11.16 -4.74
N ARG A 223 15.01 -10.28 -3.73
CA ARG A 223 13.85 -9.86 -2.94
C ARG A 223 12.96 -8.99 -3.82
N ASP A 224 11.65 -9.16 -3.67
CA ASP A 224 10.71 -8.20 -4.21
C ASP A 224 10.99 -6.81 -3.63
N ASN A 225 10.90 -5.77 -4.44
CA ASN A 225 11.40 -4.45 -4.08
C ASN A 225 10.44 -3.35 -4.55
N LEU A 226 9.80 -2.66 -3.61
CA LEU A 226 8.96 -1.49 -3.88
C LEU A 226 9.75 -0.36 -4.55
N TYR A 227 11.06 -0.30 -4.35
CA TYR A 227 11.93 0.80 -4.76
C TYR A 227 12.55 0.63 -6.15
N ASN A 228 12.40 -0.54 -6.80
CA ASN A 228 13.09 -0.89 -8.06
C ASN A 228 12.54 -0.22 -9.34
N TYR A 229 11.65 0.77 -9.22
CA TYR A 229 10.98 1.37 -10.39
C TYR A 229 10.94 2.89 -10.37
N SER A 230 11.96 3.56 -9.82
CA SER A 230 12.13 5.01 -10.02
C SER A 230 12.60 5.33 -11.44
#